data_AF-A0A549T6U6-F1
#
_entry.id   AF-A0A549T6U6-F1
#
_cell.length_a   1.000
_cell.length_b   1.000
_cell.length_c   1.000
_cell.angle_alpha   90.00
_cell.angle_beta   90.00
_cell.angle_gamma   90.00
#
_symmetry.space_group_name_H-M   'P 1'
#
loop_
_entity.id
_entity.type
_entity.pdbx_description
1 polymer ?
#
loop_
_entity_poly.entity_id
_entity_poly.type
_entity_poly.pdbx_seq_one_letter_code
_entity_poly.pdbx_strand_id
1 'polypeptide(L)'
;MSSNRLGSLLRGAEAEAVFRAWLDSSRLPYLCASGDGVPEHFRGLLTRPNYLVALPYAGTIAFNVKAMTGQERGYFFDVAEVRALATFDDLFRVSTFFAVLDPAGSARSVWFRLPDLVHAHQLTVKGDAVYSVPLTSGIAVDMDRPFQEALRVAISLG
;
A
#
# COMPACT_ATOMS: atom_id res chain seq x y z
N MET A 1 -12.02 -24.38 -4.66
CA MET A 1 -11.37 -23.08 -4.41
C MET A 1 -10.24 -22.94 -5.42
N SER A 2 -10.26 -21.92 -6.27
CA SER A 2 -9.41 -21.86 -7.48
C SER A 2 -7.95 -21.49 -7.16
N SER A 3 -7.00 -22.28 -7.67
CA SER A 3 -5.53 -22.18 -7.50
C SER A 3 -4.96 -20.75 -7.60
N ASN A 4 -5.59 -19.88 -8.39
CA ASN A 4 -5.16 -18.51 -8.63
C ASN A 4 -5.32 -17.57 -7.40
N ARG A 5 -6.30 -17.80 -6.52
CA ARG A 5 -6.47 -16.99 -5.29
C ARG A 5 -5.41 -17.32 -4.25
N LEU A 6 -5.06 -18.61 -4.11
CA LEU A 6 -4.04 -19.04 -3.17
C LEU A 6 -2.68 -18.44 -3.54
N GLY A 7 -2.32 -18.46 -4.83
CA GLY A 7 -1.09 -17.81 -5.31
C GLY A 7 -1.09 -16.29 -5.11
N SER A 8 -2.24 -15.62 -5.23
CA SER A 8 -2.33 -14.18 -4.91
C SER A 8 -2.14 -13.90 -3.42
N LEU A 9 -2.72 -14.72 -2.55
CA LEU A 9 -2.59 -14.56 -1.10
C LEU A 9 -1.15 -14.81 -0.63
N LEU A 10 -0.49 -15.83 -1.17
CA LEU A 10 0.91 -16.12 -0.87
C LEU A 10 1.82 -14.97 -1.27
N ARG A 11 1.67 -14.45 -2.50
CA ARG A 11 2.45 -13.26 -2.95
C ARG A 11 2.19 -12.04 -2.07
N GLY A 12 0.94 -11.82 -1.65
CA GLY A 12 0.61 -10.75 -0.71
C GLY A 12 1.34 -10.90 0.63
N ALA A 13 1.29 -12.10 1.22
CA ALA A 13 1.98 -12.40 2.47
C ALA A 13 3.51 -12.29 2.35
N GLU A 14 4.10 -12.71 1.22
CA GLU A 14 5.53 -12.55 0.93
C GLU A 14 5.92 -11.08 0.83
N ALA A 15 5.16 -10.26 0.09
CA ALA A 15 5.41 -8.83 0.00
C ALA A 15 5.30 -8.14 1.37
N GLU A 16 4.30 -8.49 2.18
CA GLU A 16 4.17 -7.99 3.54
C GLU A 16 5.35 -8.41 4.43
N ALA A 17 5.85 -9.64 4.27
CA ALA A 17 7.02 -10.11 5.01
C ALA A 17 8.31 -9.37 4.61
N VAL A 18 8.51 -9.11 3.32
CA VAL A 18 9.64 -8.31 2.81
C VAL A 18 9.57 -6.88 3.36
N PHE A 19 8.40 -6.24 3.29
CA PHE A 19 8.21 -4.89 3.82
C PHE A 19 8.47 -4.84 5.33
N ARG A 20 7.97 -5.83 6.09
CA ARG A 20 8.24 -5.95 7.52
C ARG A 20 9.73 -6.07 7.83
N ALA A 21 10.44 -6.95 7.12
CA ALA A 21 11.87 -7.14 7.31
C ALA A 21 12.67 -5.85 7.05
N TRP A 22 12.21 -5.03 6.10
CA TRP A 22 12.79 -3.72 5.84
C TRP A 22 12.51 -2.69 6.96
N LEU A 23 11.32 -2.70 7.55
CA LEU A 23 11.02 -1.88 8.74
C LEU A 23 11.88 -2.30 9.95
N ASP A 24 12.02 -3.61 10.18
CA ASP A 24 12.84 -4.18 11.24
C ASP A 24 14.31 -3.79 11.08
N SER A 25 14.87 -3.93 9.87
CA SER A 25 16.26 -3.56 9.59
C SER A 25 16.50 -2.05 9.75
N SER A 26 15.48 -1.23 9.49
CA SER A 26 15.49 0.22 9.67
C SER A 26 15.26 0.67 11.13
N ARG A 27 15.06 -0.28 12.04
CA ARG A 27 14.81 -0.04 13.48
C ARG A 27 13.65 0.92 13.75
N LEU A 28 12.61 0.86 12.92
CA LEU A 28 11.43 1.70 13.07
C LEU A 28 10.40 1.08 14.01
N PRO A 29 9.75 1.88 14.86
CA PRO A 29 8.53 1.44 15.53
C PRO A 29 7.39 1.34 14.51
N TYR A 30 6.76 0.18 14.43
CA TYR A 30 5.57 -0.03 13.63
C TYR A 30 4.58 -0.97 14.33
N LEU A 31 3.31 -0.86 13.96
CA LEU A 31 2.26 -1.81 14.32
C LEU A 31 1.77 -2.50 13.06
N CYS A 32 1.67 -3.83 13.11
CA CYS A 32 0.92 -4.59 12.11
C CYS A 32 -0.56 -4.50 12.45
N ALA A 33 -1.39 -4.00 11.53
CA ALA A 33 -2.81 -3.77 11.75
C ALA A 33 -3.68 -5.03 11.43
N SER A 34 -3.20 -6.22 11.80
CA SER A 34 -3.91 -7.50 11.67
C SER A 34 -5.03 -7.67 12.72
N GLY A 35 -6.06 -8.50 12.48
CA GLY A 35 -7.10 -8.88 13.47
C GLY A 35 -8.56 -8.56 13.10
N ASP A 36 -9.51 -8.49 14.05
CA ASP A 36 -10.94 -8.15 13.83
C ASP A 36 -11.29 -6.71 14.28
N GLY A 37 -10.44 -5.73 13.93
CA GLY A 37 -10.55 -4.36 14.46
C GLY A 37 -11.56 -3.43 13.78
N VAL A 38 -12.33 -3.91 12.79
CA VAL A 38 -13.34 -3.10 12.08
C VAL A 38 -14.72 -3.38 12.70
N PRO A 39 -15.38 -2.37 13.30
CA PRO A 39 -16.72 -2.54 13.86
C PRO A 39 -17.71 -3.04 12.81
N GLU A 40 -18.70 -3.82 13.22
CA GLU A 40 -19.64 -4.48 12.30
C GLU A 40 -20.32 -3.51 11.32
N HIS A 41 -20.76 -2.35 11.81
CA HIS A 41 -21.43 -1.31 11.01
C HIS A 41 -20.48 -0.57 10.04
N PHE A 42 -19.17 -0.80 10.12
CA PHE A 42 -18.16 -0.28 9.20
C PHE A 42 -17.62 -1.33 8.22
N ARG A 43 -18.07 -2.59 8.30
CA ARG A 43 -17.61 -3.64 7.37
C ARG A 43 -17.95 -3.28 5.92
N GLY A 44 -16.95 -3.35 5.04
CA GLY A 44 -17.07 -2.98 3.63
C GLY A 44 -16.99 -1.47 3.36
N LEU A 45 -17.11 -0.63 4.38
CA LEU A 45 -16.95 0.82 4.31
C LEU A 45 -15.57 1.28 4.79
N LEU A 46 -14.98 0.51 5.71
CA LEU A 46 -13.68 0.76 6.31
C LEU A 46 -12.84 -0.50 6.20
N THR A 47 -11.57 -0.34 5.85
CA THR A 47 -10.56 -1.38 6.03
C THR A 47 -9.33 -0.78 6.67
N ARG A 48 -8.46 -1.64 7.20
CA ARG A 48 -7.21 -1.20 7.85
C ARG A 48 -6.05 -1.30 6.87
N PRO A 49 -5.02 -0.45 7.02
CA PRO A 49 -3.75 -0.65 6.34
C PRO A 49 -3.05 -1.90 6.89
N ASN A 50 -2.03 -2.41 6.19
CA ASN A 50 -1.21 -3.50 6.72
C ASN A 50 -0.31 -3.03 7.89
N TYR A 51 0.23 -1.82 7.77
CA TYR A 51 1.18 -1.26 8.74
C TYR A 51 0.86 0.18 9.12
N LEU A 52 1.05 0.51 10.39
CA LEU A 52 1.18 1.88 10.89
C LEU A 52 2.64 2.08 11.32
N VAL A 53 3.37 2.94 10.63
CA VAL A 53 4.79 3.20 10.87
C VAL A 53 4.92 4.53 11.60
N ALA A 54 5.49 4.52 12.80
CA ALA A 54 5.74 5.72 13.58
C ALA A 54 7.12 6.30 13.20
N LEU A 55 7.11 7.57 12.82
CA LEU A 55 8.29 8.35 12.49
C LEU A 55 8.60 9.28 13.66
N PRO A 56 9.76 9.13 14.31
CA PRO A 56 10.15 10.01 15.39
C PRO A 56 10.02 11.48 14.97
N TYR A 57 9.28 12.25 15.78
CA TYR A 57 9.05 13.70 15.60
C TYR A 57 8.24 14.12 14.35
N ALA A 58 7.80 13.18 13.50
CA ALA A 58 7.03 13.48 12.28
C ALA A 58 5.60 12.90 12.28
N GLY A 59 5.30 11.95 13.17
CA GLY A 59 3.96 11.38 13.33
C GLY A 59 3.88 9.93 12.85
N THR A 60 2.72 9.52 12.33
CA THR A 60 2.47 8.15 11.86
C THR A 60 2.03 8.16 10.40
N ILE A 61 2.55 7.21 9.62
CA ILE A 61 2.16 6.97 8.24
C ILE A 61 1.62 5.55 8.12
N ALA A 62 0.52 5.38 7.39
CA ALA A 62 -0.08 4.09 7.09
C ALA A 62 0.41 3.53 5.76
N PHE A 63 0.63 2.22 5.71
CA PHE A 63 1.03 1.50 4.50
C PHE A 63 0.12 0.31 4.25
N ASN A 64 -0.48 0.27 3.07
CA ASN A 64 -1.12 -0.91 2.51
C ASN A 64 -0.17 -1.52 1.46
N VAL A 65 0.34 -2.71 1.72
CA VAL A 65 1.36 -3.38 0.91
C VAL A 65 0.68 -4.22 -0.17
N LYS A 66 1.16 -4.10 -1.40
CA LYS A 66 0.66 -4.85 -2.56
C LYS A 66 1.78 -5.57 -3.28
N ALA A 67 1.54 -6.83 -3.64
CA ALA A 67 2.39 -7.57 -4.56
C ALA A 67 1.82 -7.44 -5.97
N MET A 68 2.38 -6.55 -6.78
CA MET A 68 1.87 -6.27 -8.12
C MET A 68 3.01 -5.82 -9.04
N THR A 69 3.07 -6.39 -10.24
CA THR A 69 3.94 -5.90 -11.31
C THR A 69 3.18 -4.87 -12.15
N GLY A 70 3.81 -3.74 -12.44
CA GLY A 70 3.25 -2.76 -13.36
C GLY A 70 3.05 -3.37 -14.75
N GLN A 71 1.87 -3.17 -15.34
CA GLN A 71 1.57 -3.64 -16.70
C GLN A 71 1.79 -2.50 -17.70
N GLU A 72 1.79 -2.80 -19.01
CA GLU A 72 1.91 -1.79 -20.08
C GLU A 72 0.93 -0.61 -19.90
N ARG A 73 -0.26 -0.88 -19.32
CA ARG A 73 -1.32 0.11 -19.09
C ARG A 73 -1.26 0.79 -17.72
N GLY A 74 -0.30 0.44 -16.86
CA GLY A 74 -0.17 1.00 -15.52
C GLY A 74 -0.45 0.00 -14.40
N TYR A 75 -0.79 0.55 -13.24
CA TYR A 75 -1.20 -0.21 -12.05
C TYR A 75 -2.72 -0.11 -11.87
N PHE A 76 -3.31 -1.20 -11.36
CA PHE A 76 -4.74 -1.31 -11.14
C PHE A 76 -5.03 -1.58 -9.66
N PHE A 77 -5.84 -0.72 -9.05
CA PHE A 77 -6.23 -0.82 -7.65
C PHE A 77 -7.73 -1.04 -7.54
N ASP A 78 -8.16 -1.97 -6.70
CA ASP A 78 -9.59 -2.21 -6.48
C ASP A 78 -10.26 -0.95 -5.89
N VAL A 79 -11.37 -0.51 -6.51
CA VAL A 79 -12.06 0.72 -6.09
C VAL A 79 -12.62 0.59 -4.68
N ALA A 80 -13.14 -0.58 -4.31
CA ALA A 80 -13.73 -0.77 -2.99
C ALA A 80 -12.66 -0.71 -1.89
N GLU A 81 -11.51 -1.33 -2.12
CA GLU A 81 -10.37 -1.26 -1.20
C GLU A 81 -9.84 0.17 -1.04
N VAL A 82 -9.61 0.88 -2.15
CA VAL A 82 -9.12 2.26 -2.11
C VAL A 82 -10.09 3.16 -1.34
N ARG A 83 -11.40 3.04 -1.58
CA ARG A 83 -12.40 3.83 -0.86
C ARG A 83 -12.51 3.45 0.63
N ALA A 84 -12.40 2.17 0.95
CA ALA A 84 -12.43 1.71 2.33
C ALA A 84 -11.20 2.19 3.12
N LEU A 85 -10.03 2.27 2.49
CA LEU A 85 -8.84 2.90 3.06
C LEU A 85 -8.96 4.42 3.11
N ALA A 86 -9.61 5.07 2.14
CA ALA A 86 -9.85 6.53 2.18
C ALA A 86 -10.68 6.90 3.41
N THR A 87 -11.68 6.08 3.74
CA THR A 87 -12.45 6.22 4.97
C THR A 87 -11.58 6.06 6.22
N PHE A 88 -10.58 5.17 6.20
CA PHE A 88 -9.61 5.04 7.30
C PHE A 88 -8.76 6.31 7.44
N ASP A 89 -8.17 6.78 6.34
CA ASP A 89 -7.32 7.98 6.27
C ASP A 89 -8.07 9.21 6.82
N ASP A 90 -9.33 9.39 6.41
CA ASP A 90 -10.19 10.50 6.84
C ASP A 90 -10.57 10.44 8.32
N LEU A 91 -10.94 9.26 8.83
CA LEU A 91 -11.39 9.10 10.22
C LEU A 91 -10.24 9.16 11.22
N PHE A 92 -9.11 8.54 10.90
CA PHE A 92 -7.95 8.44 11.79
C PHE A 92 -6.93 9.55 11.58
N ARG A 93 -7.08 10.37 10.52
CA ARG A 93 -6.19 11.48 10.17
C ARG A 93 -4.73 11.02 10.01
N VAL A 94 -4.55 9.89 9.32
CA VAL A 94 -3.23 9.29 9.06
C VAL A 94 -3.04 9.19 7.56
N SER A 95 -1.96 9.79 7.04
CA SER A 95 -1.64 9.68 5.61
C SER A 95 -1.30 8.24 5.23
N THR A 96 -1.97 7.75 4.19
CA THR A 96 -1.86 6.37 3.73
C THR A 96 -1.20 6.28 2.36
N PHE A 97 -0.28 5.31 2.23
CA PHE A 97 0.33 4.93 0.97
C PHE A 97 -0.03 3.49 0.60
N PHE A 98 -0.22 3.24 -0.68
CA PHE A 98 -0.10 1.89 -1.24
C PHE A 98 1.37 1.65 -1.61
N ALA A 99 2.04 0.75 -0.89
CA ALA A 99 3.41 0.32 -1.19
C ALA A 99 3.35 -0.91 -2.12
N VAL A 100 3.63 -0.72 -3.40
CA VAL A 100 3.68 -1.79 -4.38
C VAL A 100 5.08 -2.38 -4.44
N LEU A 101 5.20 -3.67 -4.14
CA LEU A 101 6.42 -4.46 -4.27
C LEU A 101 6.30 -5.35 -5.52
N ASP A 102 7.39 -5.47 -6.26
CA ASP A 102 7.45 -6.37 -7.41
C ASP A 102 7.56 -7.82 -6.93
N PRO A 103 6.61 -8.70 -7.27
CA PRO A 103 6.67 -10.12 -6.93
C PRO A 103 7.92 -10.84 -7.46
N ALA A 104 8.62 -10.27 -8.45
CA ALA A 104 9.89 -10.80 -8.94
C ALA A 104 11.08 -10.55 -7.99
N GLY A 105 10.89 -9.81 -6.89
CA GLY A 105 11.92 -9.59 -5.87
C GLY A 105 12.82 -8.37 -6.10
N SER A 106 12.33 -7.35 -6.80
CA SER A 106 13.04 -6.08 -6.95
C SER A 106 13.20 -5.36 -5.61
N ALA A 107 14.38 -4.77 -5.37
CA ALA A 107 14.60 -3.86 -4.24
C ALA A 107 13.89 -2.50 -4.40
N ARG A 108 13.25 -2.26 -5.56
CA ARG A 108 12.45 -1.05 -5.78
C ARG A 108 10.98 -1.31 -5.48
N SER A 109 10.43 -0.48 -4.60
CA SER A 109 8.99 -0.34 -4.41
C SER A 109 8.47 0.89 -5.15
N VAL A 110 7.20 0.86 -5.54
CA VAL A 110 6.51 2.02 -6.10
C VAL A 110 5.34 2.39 -5.18
N TRP A 111 5.34 3.62 -4.68
CA TRP A 111 4.37 4.08 -3.71
C TRP A 111 3.35 5.01 -4.34
N PHE A 112 2.09 4.84 -3.99
CA PHE A 112 1.00 5.72 -4.41
C PHE A 112 0.34 6.32 -3.18
N ARG A 113 0.21 7.65 -3.15
CA ARG A 113 -0.57 8.30 -2.08
C ARG A 113 -2.04 7.99 -2.31
N LEU A 114 -2.73 7.64 -1.23
CA LEU A 114 -4.14 7.30 -1.29
C LEU A 114 -5.02 8.41 -1.91
N PRO A 115 -4.83 9.72 -1.59
CA PRO A 115 -5.60 10.78 -2.24
C PRO A 115 -5.43 10.80 -3.76
N ASP A 116 -4.25 10.48 -4.29
CA ASP A 116 -4.00 10.48 -5.73
C ASP A 116 -4.74 9.32 -6.41
N LEU A 117 -4.91 8.18 -5.72
CA LEU A 117 -5.67 7.03 -6.23
C LEU A 117 -7.17 7.29 -6.29
N VAL A 118 -7.75 7.98 -5.29
CA VAL A 118 -9.19 8.27 -5.25
C VAL A 118 -9.64 9.13 -6.45
N HIS A 119 -8.74 9.98 -6.97
CA HIS A 119 -8.99 10.84 -8.12
C HIS A 119 -8.55 10.24 -9.46
N ALA A 120 -8.01 9.01 -9.45
CA ALA A 120 -7.54 8.35 -10.66
C ALA A 120 -8.71 7.93 -11.58
N HIS A 121 -8.37 7.65 -12.83
CA HIS A 121 -9.35 7.20 -13.82
C HIS A 121 -9.90 5.82 -13.45
N GLN A 122 -11.21 5.74 -13.21
CA GLN A 122 -11.89 4.49 -12.92
C GLN A 122 -12.29 3.77 -14.22
N LEU A 123 -12.05 2.46 -14.28
CA LEU A 123 -12.48 1.61 -15.39
C LEU A 123 -12.87 0.22 -14.88
N THR A 124 -13.43 -0.61 -15.76
CA THR A 124 -13.81 -1.99 -15.43
C THR A 124 -12.82 -2.98 -16.07
N VAL A 125 -12.21 -3.84 -15.27
CA VAL A 125 -11.33 -4.94 -15.73
C VAL A 125 -11.95 -6.25 -15.30
N LYS A 126 -12.28 -7.13 -16.26
CA LYS A 126 -12.83 -8.47 -15.99
C LYS A 126 -14.07 -8.48 -15.07
N GLY A 127 -14.85 -7.40 -15.08
CA GLY A 127 -16.04 -7.23 -14.25
C GLY A 127 -15.82 -6.47 -12.94
N ASP A 128 -14.57 -6.23 -12.55
CA ASP A 128 -14.22 -5.52 -11.33
C ASP A 128 -13.93 -4.04 -11.62
N ALA A 129 -14.42 -3.16 -10.75
CA ALA A 129 -14.14 -1.73 -10.82
C ALA A 129 -12.76 -1.42 -10.24
N VAL A 130 -11.88 -0.83 -11.06
CA VAL A 130 -10.51 -0.50 -10.66
C VAL A 130 -10.17 0.95 -10.96
N TYR A 131 -9.32 1.53 -10.11
CA TYR A 131 -8.56 2.73 -10.43
C TYR A 131 -7.34 2.35 -11.26
N SER A 132 -7.17 3.01 -12.40
CA SER A 132 -6.02 2.84 -13.29
C SER A 132 -5.10 4.04 -13.14
N VAL A 133 -3.84 3.79 -12.78
CA VAL A 133 -2.81 4.83 -12.69
C VAL A 133 -1.61 4.53 -13.58
N PRO A 134 -1.09 5.54 -14.31
CA PRO A 134 0.14 5.39 -15.08
C PRO A 134 1.32 4.90 -14.24
N LEU A 135 2.26 4.19 -14.87
CA LEU A 135 3.50 3.75 -14.22
C LEU A 135 4.31 4.92 -13.63
N THR A 136 4.21 6.09 -14.25
CA THR A 136 4.93 7.31 -13.87
C THR A 136 4.27 8.08 -12.71
N SER A 137 3.06 7.70 -12.29
CA SER A 137 2.33 8.40 -11.23
C SER A 137 2.75 7.96 -9.81
N GLY A 138 3.50 6.87 -9.70
CA GLY A 138 4.00 6.36 -8.44
C GLY A 138 5.37 6.94 -8.08
N ILE A 139 5.67 6.98 -6.79
CA ILE A 139 6.95 7.40 -6.25
C ILE A 139 7.85 6.17 -6.16
N ALA A 140 8.98 6.18 -6.87
CA ALA A 140 9.95 5.09 -6.76
C ALA A 140 10.70 5.17 -5.43
N VAL A 141 10.76 4.05 -4.70
CA VAL A 141 11.38 3.95 -3.38
C VAL A 141 12.41 2.82 -3.38
N ASP A 142 13.62 3.15 -2.94
CA ASP A 142 14.75 2.25 -2.84
C ASP A 142 14.76 1.56 -1.46
N MET A 143 14.42 0.27 -1.42
CA MET A 143 14.34 -0.50 -0.18
C MET A 143 15.69 -1.03 0.29
N ASP A 144 16.77 -0.85 -0.48
CA ASP A 144 18.13 -1.15 -0.01
C ASP A 144 18.65 -0.08 0.96
N ARG A 145 17.97 1.07 1.03
CA ARG A 145 18.25 2.15 1.99
C ARG A 145 17.41 1.99 3.26
N PRO A 146 17.87 2.50 4.42
CA PRO A 146 17.01 2.60 5.59
C PRO A 146 15.73 3.36 5.28
N PHE A 147 14.60 2.88 5.81
CA PHE A 147 13.27 3.38 5.49
C PHE A 147 13.13 4.89 5.65
N GLN A 148 13.68 5.47 6.72
CA GLN A 148 13.58 6.92 6.97
C GLN A 148 14.30 7.73 5.87
N GLU A 149 15.42 7.22 5.35
CA GLU A 149 16.14 7.86 4.25
C GLU A 149 15.34 7.74 2.95
N ALA A 150 14.84 6.55 2.65
CA ALA A 150 14.03 6.29 1.48
C ALA A 150 12.74 7.13 1.48
N LEU A 151 12.06 7.20 2.62
CA LEU A 151 10.89 8.05 2.83
C LEU A 151 11.23 9.52 2.63
N ARG A 152 12.32 10.01 3.24
CA ARG A 152 12.75 11.41 3.08
C ARG A 152 12.91 11.74 1.61
N VAL A 153 13.60 10.90 0.83
CA VAL A 153 13.75 11.09 -0.62
C VAL A 153 12.39 11.07 -1.34
N ALA A 154 11.51 10.15 -0.96
CA ALA A 154 10.19 9.98 -1.57
C ALA A 154 9.26 11.19 -1.35
N ILE A 155 9.37 11.88 -0.21
CA ILE A 155 8.50 13.02 0.15
C ILE A 155 9.18 14.38 0.03
N SER A 156 10.50 14.42 -0.20
CA SER A 156 11.20 15.66 -0.51
C SER A 156 10.69 16.18 -1.84
N LEU A 157 10.01 17.33 -1.80
CA LEU A 157 9.87 18.20 -2.97
C LEU A 157 11.29 18.56 -3.39
N GLY A 158 11.70 18.15 -4.58
CA GLY A 158 13.02 18.46 -5.13
C GLY A 158 13.34 19.95 -5.10
#